data_AF-A0A2M4C5L2-F1
#
_entry.id   AF-A0A2M4C5L2-F1
#
_cell.length_a   1.000
_cell.length_b   1.000
_cell.length_c   1.000
_cell.angle_alpha   90.00
_cell.angle_beta   90.00
_cell.angle_gamma   90.00
#
_symmetry.space_group_name_H-M   'P 1'
#
loop_
_entity.id
_entity.type
_entity.pdbx_description
1 polymer ?
#
loop_
_entity_poly.entity_id
_entity_poly.type
_entity_poly.pdbx_seq_one_letter_code
_entity_poly.pdbx_strand_id
1 'polypeptide(L)'
;MACSKVYFLKLAIFQQCFLYITLVVLATNTTNTSDDNHLLITRCRSNCTYDEKCYHKCMRNYLENSAYKKYGDCPANPPSKLDTICLNTCDGLDYKCPGVEKCCAHSCGQSCQSPQNLDKVKGLPAVPVHAMVLDKGMQYRTAAVQWDMKLEPEQPSPTYYIVESRFHIGTTYTEHKMENDWQLLPLISFLQKDWGNFKRYTSEVKLKPGRWYQVRVAAINSLGTRGYSLPSKPFQLSKKT
;
A
#
# COMPACT_ATOMS: atom_id res chain seq x y z
N MET A 1 24.44 -51.11 -18.59
CA MET A 1 25.40 -51.26 -17.47
C MET A 1 26.66 -50.50 -17.84
N ALA A 2 27.05 -49.52 -17.00
CA ALA A 2 28.38 -48.96 -16.71
C ALA A 2 29.45 -48.85 -17.84
N CYS A 3 30.30 -47.83 -17.96
CA CYS A 3 30.54 -46.55 -17.28
C CYS A 3 31.75 -45.91 -18.02
N SER A 4 31.75 -44.57 -18.14
CA SER A 4 32.90 -43.65 -18.12
C SER A 4 34.06 -43.77 -19.13
N LYS A 5 34.37 -42.64 -19.79
CA LYS A 5 35.73 -42.07 -19.80
C LYS A 5 35.67 -40.55 -20.05
N VAL A 6 36.12 -39.82 -19.04
CA VAL A 6 36.44 -38.38 -19.07
C VAL A 6 37.91 -38.20 -19.50
N TYR A 7 38.28 -36.95 -19.79
CA TYR A 7 39.63 -36.33 -19.88
C TYR A 7 40.08 -36.02 -21.33
N PHE A 8 40.65 -34.87 -21.72
CA PHE A 8 41.23 -33.71 -21.02
C PHE A 8 41.38 -32.53 -22.04
N LEU A 9 41.26 -31.28 -21.55
CA LEU A 9 41.98 -30.04 -21.91
C LEU A 9 42.28 -29.65 -23.39
N LYS A 10 41.98 -28.38 -23.76
CA LYS A 10 42.98 -27.40 -24.27
C LYS A 10 42.46 -25.94 -24.16
N LEU A 11 43.38 -25.07 -23.74
CA LEU A 11 43.24 -23.62 -23.50
C LEU A 11 43.54 -22.77 -24.75
N ALA A 12 43.06 -21.51 -24.69
CA ALA A 12 43.52 -20.28 -25.37
C ALA A 12 43.11 -20.13 -26.86
N ILE A 13 42.76 -18.96 -27.40
CA ILE A 13 43.46 -17.66 -27.36
C ILE A 13 42.47 -16.48 -27.55
N PHE A 14 42.71 -15.40 -26.80
CA PHE A 14 42.11 -14.06 -26.93
C PHE A 14 42.46 -13.40 -28.27
N GLN A 15 41.49 -12.75 -28.92
CA GLN A 15 41.81 -11.69 -29.89
C GLN A 15 40.82 -10.53 -29.79
N GLN A 16 41.40 -9.36 -29.53
CA GLN A 16 40.76 -8.06 -29.29
C GLN A 16 39.67 -7.68 -30.29
N CYS A 17 38.52 -7.27 -29.74
CA CYS A 17 37.66 -6.23 -30.34
C CYS A 17 37.32 -5.21 -29.24
N PHE A 18 38.25 -4.28 -28.96
CA PHE A 18 37.96 -3.07 -28.19
C PHE A 18 37.18 -2.12 -29.10
N LEU A 19 35.86 -2.27 -29.14
CA LEU A 19 34.96 -1.22 -29.62
C LEU A 19 34.66 -0.29 -28.45
N TYR A 20 35.16 0.93 -28.57
CA TYR A 20 34.81 2.08 -27.77
C TYR A 20 33.29 2.25 -27.74
N ILE A 21 32.65 1.84 -26.65
CA ILE A 21 31.30 2.30 -26.32
C ILE A 21 31.48 3.26 -25.15
N THR A 22 31.43 4.54 -25.47
CA THR A 22 31.21 5.58 -24.47
C THR A 22 29.85 5.31 -23.82
N LEU A 23 29.86 4.72 -22.63
CA LEU A 23 28.71 4.63 -21.74
C LEU A 23 28.35 6.06 -21.31
N VAL A 24 27.56 6.75 -22.13
CA VAL A 24 26.80 7.91 -21.69
C VAL A 24 25.75 7.35 -20.73
N VAL A 25 26.07 7.37 -19.44
CA VAL A 25 25.08 7.18 -18.38
C VAL A 25 24.22 8.43 -18.41
N LEU A 26 23.19 8.41 -19.26
CA LEU A 26 22.03 9.26 -19.07
C LEU A 26 21.43 8.81 -17.74
N ALA A 27 21.74 9.56 -16.69
CA ALA A 27 20.94 9.56 -15.47
C ALA A 27 19.56 10.07 -15.89
N THR A 28 18.71 9.16 -16.35
CA THR A 28 17.28 9.41 -16.35
C THR A 28 16.94 9.60 -14.89
N ASN A 29 16.52 10.81 -14.53
CA ASN A 29 15.77 11.02 -13.30
C ASN A 29 14.55 10.11 -13.41
N THR A 30 14.65 8.88 -12.90
CA THR A 30 13.48 8.11 -12.52
C THR A 30 12.89 8.87 -11.35
N THR A 31 12.06 9.87 -11.65
CA THR A 31 10.97 10.20 -10.75
C THR A 31 10.30 8.87 -10.47
N ASN A 32 10.35 8.40 -9.23
CA ASN A 32 9.64 7.21 -8.76
C ASN A 32 8.13 7.47 -8.91
N THR A 33 7.64 7.45 -10.15
CA THR A 33 6.22 7.51 -10.50
C THR A 33 5.73 6.08 -10.64
N SER A 34 5.80 5.35 -9.54
CA SER A 34 5.11 4.07 -9.34
C SER A 34 5.09 3.80 -7.84
N ASP A 35 4.55 4.75 -7.08
CA ASP A 35 3.99 4.41 -5.78
C ASP A 35 2.77 3.53 -6.10
N ASP A 36 2.95 2.22 -6.02
CA ASP A 36 1.94 1.22 -6.35
C ASP A 36 0.70 1.54 -5.52
N ASN A 37 -0.30 2.18 -6.15
CA ASN A 37 -1.50 2.60 -5.45
C ASN A 37 -2.31 1.35 -5.09
N HIS A 38 -1.94 0.68 -4.01
CA HIS A 38 -2.50 -0.60 -3.58
C HIS A 38 -4.01 -0.50 -3.36
N LEU A 39 -4.51 0.68 -2.99
CA LEU A 39 -5.94 0.98 -2.89
C LEU A 39 -6.63 0.93 -4.26
N LEU A 40 -6.03 1.54 -5.29
CA LEU A 40 -6.51 1.48 -6.67
C LEU A 40 -6.58 0.05 -7.18
N ILE A 41 -5.49 -0.69 -7.04
CA ILE A 41 -5.37 -2.08 -7.49
C ILE A 41 -6.42 -2.95 -6.80
N THR A 42 -6.59 -2.77 -5.49
CA THR A 42 -7.55 -3.54 -4.70
C THR A 42 -8.99 -3.19 -5.07
N ARG A 43 -9.28 -1.92 -5.39
CA ARG A 43 -10.60 -1.51 -5.90
C ARG A 43 -10.95 -2.21 -7.21
N CYS A 44 -10.02 -2.27 -8.17
CA CYS A 44 -10.26 -3.01 -9.42
C CYS A 44 -10.51 -4.50 -9.17
N ARG A 45 -9.73 -5.13 -8.29
CA ARG A 45 -9.93 -6.53 -7.90
C ARG A 45 -11.30 -6.76 -7.26
N SER A 46 -11.75 -5.84 -6.41
CA SER A 46 -13.08 -5.89 -5.81
C SER A 46 -14.19 -5.73 -6.84
N ASN A 47 -14.03 -4.82 -7.81
CA ASN A 47 -15.04 -4.57 -8.84
C ASN A 47 -15.16 -5.72 -9.87
N CYS A 48 -14.06 -6.42 -10.14
CA CYS A 48 -13.95 -7.42 -11.20
C CYS A 48 -13.70 -8.83 -10.64
N THR A 49 -14.23 -9.16 -9.46
CA THR A 49 -13.94 -10.38 -8.72
C THR A 49 -13.82 -11.63 -9.63
N TYR A 50 -12.60 -12.16 -9.77
CA TYR A 50 -12.23 -13.32 -10.61
C TYR A 50 -12.33 -13.15 -12.15
N ASP A 51 -12.61 -11.96 -12.67
CA ASP A 51 -12.61 -11.64 -14.11
C ASP A 51 -11.37 -10.82 -14.48
N GLU A 52 -10.38 -11.48 -15.09
CA GLU A 52 -9.13 -10.86 -15.55
C GLU A 52 -9.35 -9.81 -16.66
N LYS A 53 -10.31 -10.03 -17.57
CA LYS A 53 -10.58 -9.07 -18.67
C LYS A 53 -11.19 -7.80 -18.10
N CYS A 54 -12.12 -7.94 -17.16
CA CYS A 54 -12.66 -6.81 -16.40
C CYS A 54 -11.54 -6.08 -15.65
N TYR A 55 -10.67 -6.81 -14.94
CA TYR A 55 -9.57 -6.23 -14.16
C TYR A 55 -8.63 -5.39 -15.04
N HIS A 56 -8.17 -5.93 -16.17
CA HIS A 56 -7.30 -5.18 -17.09
C HIS A 56 -8.00 -3.96 -17.68
N LYS A 57 -9.29 -4.08 -18.04
CA LYS A 57 -10.08 -2.93 -18.50
C LYS A 57 -10.22 -1.85 -17.41
N CYS A 58 -10.42 -2.26 -16.17
CA CYS A 58 -10.49 -1.37 -15.01
C CYS A 58 -9.18 -0.61 -14.82
N MET A 59 -8.04 -1.31 -14.76
CA MET A 59 -6.72 -0.70 -14.60
C MET A 59 -6.40 0.25 -15.77
N ARG A 60 -6.68 -0.15 -17.01
CA ARG A 60 -6.47 0.68 -18.20
C ARG A 60 -7.30 1.96 -18.15
N ASN A 61 -8.58 1.86 -17.81
CA ASN A 61 -9.45 3.04 -17.67
C ASN A 61 -8.93 4.03 -16.61
N TYR A 62 -8.25 3.54 -15.57
CA TYR A 62 -7.66 4.39 -14.56
C TYR A 62 -6.41 5.11 -15.05
N LEU A 63 -5.50 4.40 -15.74
CA LEU A 63 -4.24 4.96 -16.20
C LEU A 63 -4.40 5.88 -17.42
N GLU A 64 -5.29 5.53 -18.35
CA GLU A 64 -5.39 6.23 -19.64
C GLU A 64 -6.54 7.24 -19.67
N ASN A 65 -7.68 6.91 -19.07
CA ASN A 65 -8.92 7.67 -19.28
C ASN A 65 -9.28 8.60 -18.12
N SER A 66 -8.41 8.74 -17.12
CA SER A 66 -8.68 9.56 -15.93
C SER A 66 -10.01 9.20 -15.24
N ALA A 67 -10.51 7.98 -15.46
CA ALA A 67 -11.82 7.55 -14.99
C ALA A 67 -11.82 7.26 -13.49
N TYR A 68 -10.64 7.17 -12.88
CA TYR A 68 -10.51 7.00 -11.44
C TYR A 68 -10.85 8.31 -10.72
N LYS A 69 -12.05 8.35 -10.15
CA LYS A 69 -12.46 9.39 -9.21
C LYS A 69 -12.50 8.82 -7.80
N LYS A 70 -11.87 9.54 -6.88
CA LYS A 70 -12.02 9.30 -5.44
C LYS A 70 -13.27 10.00 -4.94
N TYR A 71 -13.87 9.41 -3.92
CA TYR A 71 -15.08 9.92 -3.30
C TYR A 71 -14.80 11.09 -2.35
N GLY A 72 -15.87 11.83 -2.03
CA GLY A 72 -15.82 13.07 -1.28
C GLY A 72 -15.54 14.29 -2.16
N ASP A 73 -15.56 15.45 -1.52
CA ASP A 73 -15.53 16.76 -2.18
C ASP A 73 -14.19 17.46 -1.93
N CYS A 74 -13.75 18.28 -2.90
CA CYS A 74 -12.63 19.17 -2.65
C CYS A 74 -13.02 20.24 -1.62
N PRO A 75 -12.10 20.67 -0.72
CA PRO A 75 -12.38 21.73 0.23
C PRO A 75 -12.81 23.02 -0.48
N ALA A 76 -13.93 23.62 -0.04
CA ALA A 76 -14.43 24.87 -0.62
C ALA A 76 -13.46 26.05 -0.40
N ASN A 77 -12.77 26.06 0.74
CA ASN A 77 -11.76 27.04 1.09
C ASN A 77 -10.41 26.30 1.23
N PRO A 78 -9.63 26.16 0.14
CA PRO A 78 -8.32 25.54 0.23
C PRO A 78 -7.40 26.38 1.14
N PRO A 79 -6.42 25.75 1.83
CA PRO A 79 -5.48 26.48 2.66
C PRO A 79 -4.71 27.57 1.88
N SER A 80 -4.74 28.82 2.37
CA SER A 80 -4.09 29.97 1.72
C SER A 80 -2.58 29.80 1.49
N LYS A 81 -1.93 28.96 2.30
CA LYS A 81 -0.51 28.62 2.13
C LYS A 81 -0.25 27.92 0.78
N LEU A 82 -1.23 27.18 0.24
CA LEU A 82 -1.12 26.52 -1.06
C LEU A 82 -1.08 27.55 -2.20
N ASP A 83 -1.94 28.57 -2.11
CA ASP A 83 -1.99 29.68 -3.08
C ASP A 83 -0.72 30.54 -3.00
N THR A 84 -0.21 30.79 -1.79
CA THR A 84 0.98 31.66 -1.60
C THR A 84 2.22 31.14 -2.34
N ILE A 85 2.32 29.82 -2.53
CA ILE A 85 3.45 29.18 -3.22
C ILE A 85 3.05 28.52 -4.54
N CYS A 86 1.79 28.70 -4.97
CA CYS A 86 1.20 28.01 -6.13
C CYS A 86 1.55 26.53 -6.21
N LEU A 87 1.33 25.82 -5.09
CA LEU A 87 1.73 24.44 -4.95
C LEU A 87 0.99 23.56 -5.98
N ASN A 88 1.76 22.89 -6.83
CA ASN A 88 1.26 21.95 -7.83
C ASN A 88 1.79 20.54 -7.52
N THR A 89 0.97 19.68 -6.91
CA THR A 89 1.35 18.29 -6.57
C THR A 89 0.64 17.25 -7.43
N CYS A 90 -0.32 17.66 -8.26
CA CYS A 90 -1.08 16.78 -9.14
C CYS A 90 -1.55 17.58 -10.37
N ASP A 91 -2.06 16.87 -11.40
CA ASP A 91 -2.46 17.44 -12.70
C ASP A 91 -3.95 17.18 -13.02
N GLY A 92 -4.79 17.28 -12.00
CA GLY A 92 -6.24 17.08 -12.08
C GLY A 92 -6.67 15.64 -11.87
N LEU A 93 -5.72 14.72 -11.70
CA LEU A 93 -5.97 13.28 -11.63
C LEU A 93 -5.88 12.76 -10.19
N ASP A 94 -7.03 12.32 -9.64
CA ASP A 94 -7.13 11.83 -8.26
C ASP A 94 -6.20 10.64 -7.96
N TYR A 95 -5.90 9.79 -8.94
CA TYR A 95 -5.05 8.60 -8.72
C TYR A 95 -3.58 8.96 -8.43
N LYS A 96 -3.13 10.17 -8.79
CA LYS A 96 -1.79 10.69 -8.48
C LYS A 96 -1.66 11.17 -7.04
N CYS A 97 -2.78 11.39 -6.36
CA CYS A 97 -2.77 11.73 -4.96
C CYS A 97 -2.72 10.47 -4.09
N PRO A 98 -2.03 10.50 -2.94
CA PRO A 98 -1.94 9.35 -2.05
C PRO A 98 -3.27 9.07 -1.36
N GLY A 99 -3.45 7.83 -0.89
CA GLY A 99 -4.59 7.46 -0.04
C GLY A 99 -5.95 7.88 -0.62
N VAL A 100 -6.72 8.60 0.18
CA VAL A 100 -8.04 9.15 -0.20
C VAL A 100 -7.99 10.59 -0.69
N GLU A 101 -6.83 11.23 -0.72
CA GLU A 101 -6.69 12.63 -1.12
C GLU A 101 -7.09 12.82 -2.58
N LYS A 102 -7.78 13.92 -2.85
CA LYS A 102 -8.24 14.30 -4.20
C LYS A 102 -7.32 15.36 -4.79
N CYS A 103 -7.21 15.37 -6.11
CA CYS A 103 -6.53 16.46 -6.79
C CYS A 103 -7.48 17.64 -6.92
N CYS A 104 -7.21 18.71 -6.17
CA CYS A 104 -8.11 19.84 -6.01
C CYS A 104 -7.45 21.11 -6.53
N ALA A 105 -8.18 21.82 -7.41
CA ALA A 105 -7.77 23.12 -7.91
C ALA A 105 -7.95 24.19 -6.83
N HIS A 106 -7.01 25.14 -6.82
CA HIS A 106 -7.02 26.35 -6.02
C HIS A 106 -6.60 27.54 -6.91
N SER A 107 -6.44 28.74 -6.36
CA SER A 107 -6.45 29.98 -7.15
C SER A 107 -5.28 30.11 -8.14
N CYS A 108 -4.16 29.42 -7.90
CA CYS A 108 -3.01 29.45 -8.79
C CYS A 108 -2.38 28.07 -9.07
N GLY A 109 -3.06 26.98 -8.75
CA GLY A 109 -2.55 25.62 -8.98
C GLY A 109 -3.51 24.50 -8.59
N GLN A 110 -2.97 23.29 -8.47
CA GLN A 110 -3.69 22.07 -8.11
C GLN A 110 -2.86 21.20 -7.15
N SER A 111 -3.45 20.83 -6.02
CA SER A 111 -2.75 20.04 -5.01
C SER A 111 -3.61 18.91 -4.47
N CYS A 112 -2.96 17.89 -3.92
CA CYS A 112 -3.62 16.82 -3.20
C CYS A 112 -4.16 17.36 -1.88
N GLN A 113 -5.47 17.18 -1.67
CA GLN A 113 -6.16 17.67 -0.49
C GLN A 113 -7.05 16.57 0.09
N SER A 114 -7.16 16.54 1.42
CA SER A 114 -8.07 15.63 2.09
C SER A 114 -9.53 15.95 1.71
N PRO A 115 -10.33 14.95 1.30
CA PRO A 115 -11.69 15.19 0.85
C PRO A 115 -12.63 15.51 2.02
N GLN A 116 -13.63 16.35 1.76
CA GLN A 116 -14.77 16.57 2.66
C GLN A 116 -15.88 15.56 2.37
N ASN A 117 -16.74 15.30 3.35
CA ASN A 117 -17.93 14.43 3.26
C ASN A 117 -17.66 12.97 2.83
N LEU A 118 -16.41 12.49 2.85
CA LEU A 118 -16.07 11.10 2.50
C LEU A 118 -16.75 10.09 3.45
N ASP A 119 -16.94 10.46 4.71
CA ASP A 119 -17.64 9.70 5.74
C ASP A 119 -19.12 9.45 5.39
N LYS A 120 -19.76 10.41 4.69
CA LYS A 120 -21.19 10.39 4.34
C LYS A 120 -21.50 9.57 3.09
N VAL A 121 -20.48 9.15 2.34
CA VAL A 121 -20.67 8.41 1.10
C VAL A 121 -21.21 7.02 1.42
N LYS A 122 -22.43 6.75 0.98
CA LYS A 122 -23.10 5.46 1.18
C LYS A 122 -22.40 4.37 0.38
N GLY A 123 -22.38 3.16 0.96
CA GLY A 123 -21.81 1.97 0.32
C GLY A 123 -20.29 1.87 0.36
N LEU A 124 -19.55 2.90 0.78
CA LEU A 124 -18.12 2.70 1.12
C LEU A 124 -18.01 1.88 2.41
N PRO A 125 -16.95 1.07 2.57
CA PRO A 125 -16.73 0.30 3.78
C PRO A 125 -16.28 1.21 4.93
N ALA A 126 -16.67 0.89 6.16
CA ALA A 126 -16.19 1.58 7.36
C ALA A 126 -14.66 1.55 7.45
N VAL A 127 -14.05 2.55 8.10
CA VAL A 127 -12.61 2.51 8.41
C VAL A 127 -12.37 1.43 9.47
N PRO A 128 -11.41 0.51 9.28
CA PRO A 128 -11.02 -0.45 10.31
C PRO A 128 -10.61 0.25 11.62
N VAL A 129 -11.00 -0.34 12.76
CA VAL A 129 -10.67 0.18 14.09
C VAL A 129 -9.90 -0.85 14.90
N HIS A 130 -9.30 -0.41 16.01
CA HIS A 130 -8.53 -1.27 16.93
C HIS A 130 -7.42 -2.09 16.26
N ALA A 131 -6.77 -1.53 15.23
CA ALA A 131 -5.63 -2.16 14.57
C ALA A 131 -4.49 -2.38 15.58
N MET A 132 -4.03 -3.62 15.70
CA MET A 132 -2.98 -4.02 16.63
C MET A 132 -2.12 -5.16 16.05
N VAL A 133 -0.90 -5.27 16.58
CA VAL A 133 0.01 -6.38 16.28
C VAL A 133 0.16 -7.23 17.54
N LEU A 134 0.00 -8.53 17.38
CA LEU A 134 0.07 -9.53 18.44
C LEU A 134 1.26 -10.46 18.17
N ASP A 135 2.10 -10.67 19.18
CA ASP A 135 3.17 -11.67 19.09
C ASP A 135 2.54 -13.08 19.14
N LYS A 136 2.90 -13.96 18.20
CA LYS A 136 2.47 -15.38 18.24
C LYS A 136 3.35 -16.23 19.16
N GLY A 137 4.39 -15.64 19.73
CA GLY A 137 5.31 -16.28 20.66
C GLY A 137 6.60 -16.74 19.97
N MET A 138 7.64 -16.88 20.79
CA MET A 138 9.02 -17.18 20.36
C MET A 138 9.17 -18.40 19.44
N GLN A 139 8.25 -19.36 19.49
CA GLN A 139 8.31 -20.58 18.69
C GLN A 139 7.97 -20.37 17.21
N TYR A 140 7.09 -19.41 16.90
CA TYR A 140 6.54 -19.27 15.55
C TYR A 140 7.28 -18.22 14.71
N ARG A 141 8.05 -17.31 15.34
CA ARG A 141 8.73 -16.16 14.67
C ARG A 141 7.81 -15.31 13.78
N THR A 142 6.51 -15.40 14.00
CA THR A 142 5.48 -14.66 13.28
C THR A 142 4.69 -13.81 14.26
N ALA A 143 3.98 -12.82 13.72
CA ALA A 143 3.02 -12.03 14.47
C ALA A 143 1.65 -12.22 13.83
N ALA A 144 0.62 -11.70 14.48
CA ALA A 144 -0.67 -11.49 13.85
C ALA A 144 -1.04 -10.02 13.87
N VAL A 145 -1.59 -9.55 12.76
CA VAL A 145 -2.29 -8.27 12.70
C VAL A 145 -3.76 -8.54 12.96
N GLN A 146 -4.35 -7.79 13.88
CA GLN A 146 -5.75 -7.87 14.24
C GLN A 146 -6.40 -6.50 14.07
N TRP A 147 -7.62 -6.47 13.54
CA TRP A 147 -8.46 -5.27 13.45
C TRP A 147 -9.93 -5.63 13.56
N ASP A 148 -10.75 -4.64 13.89
CA ASP A 148 -12.19 -4.78 14.04
C ASP A 148 -12.91 -3.94 12.97
N MET A 149 -13.98 -4.49 12.44
CA MET A 149 -14.89 -3.81 11.50
C MET A 149 -16.26 -3.66 12.14
N LYS A 150 -16.80 -2.44 12.13
CA LYS A 150 -18.17 -2.20 12.59
C LYS A 150 -19.14 -2.95 11.68
N LEU A 151 -20.13 -3.61 12.27
CA LEU A 151 -21.21 -4.24 11.50
C LEU A 151 -22.04 -3.15 10.81
N GLU A 152 -22.08 -3.19 9.48
CA GLU A 152 -22.96 -2.35 8.67
C GLU A 152 -24.01 -3.25 7.98
N PRO A 153 -25.30 -2.88 8.02
CA PRO A 153 -26.39 -3.76 7.60
C PRO A 153 -26.41 -4.09 6.10
N GLU A 154 -25.75 -3.28 5.27
CA GLU A 154 -25.65 -3.53 3.82
C GLU A 154 -24.26 -3.16 3.31
N GLN A 155 -23.60 -4.10 2.61
CA GLN A 155 -22.39 -3.83 1.84
C GLN A 155 -22.67 -4.21 0.38
N PRO A 156 -22.54 -3.26 -0.58
CA PRO A 156 -22.92 -3.49 -1.97
C PRO A 156 -21.96 -4.43 -2.72
N SER A 157 -20.76 -4.68 -2.19
CA SER A 157 -19.77 -5.57 -2.80
C SER A 157 -18.82 -6.17 -1.75
N PRO A 158 -18.04 -7.21 -2.11
CA PRO A 158 -17.03 -7.78 -1.22
C PRO A 158 -16.01 -6.74 -0.76
N THR A 159 -15.73 -6.73 0.54
CA THR A 159 -14.71 -5.86 1.14
C THR A 159 -13.40 -6.61 1.28
N TYR A 160 -12.35 -6.04 0.72
CA TYR A 160 -10.96 -6.48 0.82
C TYR A 160 -10.22 -5.62 1.84
N TYR A 161 -9.17 -6.17 2.42
CA TYR A 161 -8.34 -5.49 3.40
C TYR A 161 -6.91 -5.44 2.91
N ILE A 162 -6.29 -4.26 3.00
CA ILE A 162 -4.84 -4.11 2.86
C ILE A 162 -4.27 -3.69 4.20
N VAL A 163 -3.10 -4.23 4.51
CA VAL A 163 -2.32 -3.85 5.68
C VAL A 163 -1.01 -3.28 5.19
N GLU A 164 -0.65 -2.14 5.75
CA GLU A 164 0.65 -1.55 5.55
C GLU A 164 1.40 -1.48 6.87
N SER A 165 2.71 -1.53 6.78
CA SER A 165 3.60 -1.37 7.91
C SER A 165 4.69 -0.35 7.58
N ARG A 166 5.11 0.37 8.61
CA ARG A 166 6.37 1.10 8.65
C ARG A 166 7.17 0.60 9.84
N PHE A 167 8.48 0.75 9.80
CA PHE A 167 9.33 0.31 10.90
C PHE A 167 10.53 1.24 11.12
N HIS A 168 11.21 1.05 12.25
CA HIS A 168 12.59 1.47 12.42
C HIS A 168 13.41 0.40 13.15
N ILE A 169 14.73 0.47 13.03
CA ILE A 169 15.65 -0.43 13.75
C ILE A 169 16.01 0.22 15.08
N GLY A 170 16.03 -0.55 16.18
CA GLY A 170 16.44 -0.05 17.48
C GLY A 170 16.02 -0.90 18.67
N THR A 171 16.68 -0.67 19.81
CA THR A 171 16.35 -1.30 21.10
C THR A 171 15.18 -0.62 21.81
N THR A 172 14.95 0.67 21.54
CA THR A 172 13.87 1.48 22.10
C THR A 172 13.03 2.09 20.98
N TYR A 173 11.73 2.21 21.19
CA TYR A 173 10.86 2.90 20.25
C TYR A 173 11.25 4.37 20.10
N THR A 174 11.23 4.88 18.87
CA THR A 174 11.51 6.28 18.57
C THR A 174 10.71 6.71 17.35
N GLU A 175 9.66 7.50 17.56
CA GLU A 175 8.71 7.86 16.50
C GLU A 175 9.37 8.56 15.30
N HIS A 176 10.26 9.54 15.55
CA HIS A 176 10.94 10.28 14.48
C HIS A 176 11.91 9.43 13.64
N LYS A 177 12.22 8.19 14.07
CA LYS A 177 13.05 7.24 13.31
C LYS A 177 12.23 6.29 12.45
N MET A 178 10.90 6.26 12.62
CA MET A 178 10.02 5.47 11.78
C MET A 178 10.22 5.87 10.32
N GLU A 179 10.37 4.89 9.44
CA GLU A 179 10.32 5.13 8.01
C GLU A 179 9.04 5.91 7.67
N ASN A 180 9.18 6.99 6.91
CA ASN A 180 8.05 7.84 6.52
C ASN A 180 7.12 7.12 5.55
N ASP A 181 7.68 6.20 4.76
CA ASP A 181 6.97 5.46 3.74
C ASP A 181 6.34 4.19 4.32
N TRP A 182 5.06 4.02 4.04
CA TRP A 182 4.31 2.83 4.41
C TRP A 182 4.47 1.77 3.32
N GLN A 183 4.78 0.55 3.73
CA GLN A 183 4.98 -0.58 2.81
C GLN A 183 3.89 -1.62 3.00
N LEU A 184 3.42 -2.23 1.91
CA LEU A 184 2.45 -3.32 1.97
C LEU A 184 3.00 -4.48 2.82
N LEU A 185 2.20 -4.94 3.77
CA LEU A 185 2.51 -6.09 4.61
C LEU A 185 1.68 -7.29 4.15
N PRO A 186 2.30 -8.31 3.51
CA PRO A 186 1.58 -9.48 3.02
C PRO A 186 0.91 -10.26 4.16
N LEU A 187 -0.38 -10.53 3.96
CA LEU A 187 -1.20 -11.34 4.85
C LEU A 187 -1.11 -12.82 4.48
N ILE A 188 -0.89 -13.70 5.45
CA ILE A 188 -0.68 -15.14 5.22
C ILE A 188 -1.99 -15.93 5.38
N SER A 189 -2.83 -15.52 6.33
CA SER A 189 -4.07 -16.23 6.67
C SER A 189 -5.16 -15.22 7.02
N PHE A 190 -6.41 -15.66 7.04
CA PHE A 190 -7.52 -14.77 7.35
C PHE A 190 -8.52 -15.47 8.24
N LEU A 191 -8.62 -15.03 9.49
CA LEU A 191 -9.59 -15.52 10.46
C LEU A 191 -10.58 -14.41 10.76
N GLN A 192 -11.86 -14.70 10.59
CA GLN A 192 -12.96 -13.82 10.97
C GLN A 192 -13.69 -14.41 12.17
N LYS A 193 -13.98 -13.58 13.17
CA LYS A 193 -14.77 -13.94 14.34
C LYS A 193 -15.76 -12.83 14.70
N ASP A 194 -16.99 -13.20 15.04
CA ASP A 194 -17.96 -12.24 15.56
C ASP A 194 -17.54 -11.75 16.95
N TRP A 195 -17.62 -10.43 17.16
CA TRP A 195 -17.15 -9.75 18.36
C TRP A 195 -18.09 -8.60 18.75
N GLY A 196 -19.25 -8.96 19.33
CA GLY A 196 -20.29 -8.00 19.68
C GLY A 196 -20.80 -7.25 18.44
N ASN A 197 -20.72 -5.92 18.46
CA ASN A 197 -21.11 -5.07 17.32
C ASN A 197 -20.04 -4.98 16.21
N PHE A 198 -19.01 -5.82 16.30
CA PHE A 198 -17.89 -5.85 15.36
C PHE A 198 -17.69 -7.25 14.78
N LYS A 199 -17.04 -7.30 13.62
CA LYS A 199 -16.32 -8.48 13.14
C LYS A 199 -14.85 -8.27 13.37
N ARG A 200 -14.22 -9.19 14.09
CA ARG A 200 -12.77 -9.20 14.33
C ARG A 200 -12.09 -10.01 13.26
N TYR A 201 -11.07 -9.42 12.67
CA TYR A 201 -10.23 -10.03 11.66
C TYR A 201 -8.82 -10.20 12.21
N THR A 202 -8.24 -11.37 11.98
CA THR A 202 -6.88 -11.69 12.39
C THR A 202 -6.16 -12.35 11.22
N SER A 203 -4.98 -11.83 10.87
CA SER A 203 -4.11 -12.41 9.86
C SER A 203 -2.72 -12.63 10.42
N GLU A 204 -2.13 -13.78 10.11
CA GLU A 204 -0.70 -14.01 10.36
C GLU A 204 0.16 -13.19 9.39
N VAL A 205 1.29 -12.69 9.91
CA VAL A 205 2.28 -11.91 9.17
C VAL A 205 3.70 -12.30 9.59
N LYS A 206 4.65 -12.16 8.68
CA LYS A 206 6.08 -12.32 8.97
C LYS A 206 6.70 -10.94 9.21
N LEU A 207 7.32 -10.77 10.38
CA LEU A 207 8.05 -9.57 10.74
C LEU A 207 9.52 -9.91 10.98
N LYS A 208 10.43 -9.00 10.62
CA LYS A 208 11.86 -9.12 10.92
C LYS A 208 12.13 -8.73 12.38
N PRO A 209 12.89 -9.53 13.16
CA PRO A 209 13.32 -9.17 14.51
C PRO A 209 14.16 -7.89 14.58
N GLY A 210 14.27 -7.30 15.77
CA GLY A 210 15.10 -6.12 16.03
C GLY A 210 14.56 -4.79 15.47
N ARG A 211 13.29 -4.80 15.04
CA ARG A 211 12.59 -3.64 14.49
C ARG A 211 11.36 -3.31 15.32
N TRP A 212 11.07 -2.02 15.40
CA TRP A 212 9.82 -1.49 15.91
C TRP A 212 8.88 -1.27 14.73
N TYR A 213 7.66 -1.78 14.83
CA TYR A 213 6.64 -1.72 13.79
C TYR A 213 5.46 -0.87 14.23
N GLN A 214 4.85 -0.21 13.26
CA GLN A 214 3.46 0.20 13.33
C GLN A 214 2.77 -0.31 12.08
N VAL A 215 1.50 -0.70 12.23
CA VAL A 215 0.66 -1.12 11.11
C VAL A 215 -0.56 -0.20 10.98
N ARG A 216 -1.10 -0.12 9.78
CA ARG A 216 -2.41 0.49 9.52
C ARG A 216 -3.17 -0.36 8.52
N VAL A 217 -4.50 -0.34 8.60
CA VAL A 217 -5.38 -1.20 7.80
C VAL A 217 -6.39 -0.36 7.06
N ALA A 218 -6.59 -0.61 5.76
CA ALA A 218 -7.69 -0.02 4.99
C ALA A 218 -8.66 -1.11 4.52
N ALA A 219 -9.95 -0.78 4.54
CA ALA A 219 -11.01 -1.59 3.95
C ALA A 219 -11.39 -1.00 2.58
N ILE A 220 -11.53 -1.85 1.57
CA ILE A 220 -11.74 -1.45 0.18
C ILE A 220 -12.81 -2.33 -0.47
N ASN A 221 -13.77 -1.71 -1.13
CA ASN A 221 -14.76 -2.41 -1.95
C ASN A 221 -14.78 -1.84 -3.38
N SER A 222 -15.78 -2.15 -4.21
CA SER A 222 -15.83 -1.70 -5.61
C SER A 222 -15.95 -0.17 -5.75
N LEU A 223 -16.55 0.49 -4.76
CA LEU A 223 -16.61 1.95 -4.65
C LEU A 223 -15.29 2.53 -4.14
N GLY A 224 -14.52 1.79 -3.35
CA GLY A 224 -13.19 2.20 -2.88
C GLY A 224 -13.10 2.17 -1.37
N THR A 225 -12.49 3.20 -0.77
CA THR A 225 -12.16 3.23 0.65
C THR A 225 -12.46 4.56 1.32
N ARG A 226 -12.65 4.53 2.64
CA ARG A 226 -12.60 5.72 3.51
C ARG A 226 -11.21 6.02 4.07
N GLY A 227 -10.21 5.22 3.71
CA GLY A 227 -8.83 5.39 4.12
C GLY A 227 -8.38 4.36 5.15
N TYR A 228 -7.19 4.60 5.70
CA TYR A 228 -6.58 3.71 6.68
C TYR A 228 -7.07 4.00 8.09
N SER A 229 -7.03 2.97 8.94
CA SER A 229 -7.12 3.10 10.38
C SER A 229 -6.06 4.05 10.93
N LEU A 230 -6.26 4.49 12.17
CA LEU A 230 -5.16 5.03 12.95
C LEU A 230 -4.01 4.01 13.01
N PRO A 231 -2.74 4.46 13.00
CA PRO A 231 -1.60 3.57 13.22
C PRO A 231 -1.75 2.79 14.53
N SER A 232 -1.35 1.52 14.51
CA SER A 232 -1.30 0.70 15.72
C SER A 232 -0.34 1.30 16.74
N LYS A 233 -0.48 0.86 18.00
CA LYS A 233 0.58 1.06 18.98
C LYS A 233 1.90 0.45 18.47
N PRO A 234 3.06 1.03 18.82
CA PRO A 234 4.35 0.47 18.47
C PRO A 234 4.50 -0.96 18.98
N PHE A 235 5.07 -1.83 18.15
CA PHE A 235 5.24 -3.25 18.44
C PHE A 235 6.65 -3.71 18.09
N GLN A 236 7.23 -4.58 18.92
CA GLN A 236 8.47 -5.28 18.60
C GLN A 236 8.28 -6.76 18.95
N LEU A 237 8.75 -7.63 18.06
CA LEU A 237 8.77 -9.08 18.32
C LEU A 237 9.61 -9.37 19.57
N SER A 238 9.15 -10.32 20.39
CA SER A 238 9.92 -10.83 21.51
C SER A 238 11.29 -11.35 21.06
N LYS A 239 12.34 -11.00 21.82
CA LYS A 239 13.70 -11.52 21.59
C LYS A 239 13.76 -12.96 22.06
N LYS A 240 14.45 -13.83 21.32
CA LYS A 240 14.82 -15.17 21.83
C LYS A 240 15.88 -14.96 22.92
N THR A 241 15.58 -15.32 24.16
CA THR A 241 16.57 -15.49 25.24
C THR A 241 17.43 -16.71 24.97
#